data_AF-A0A1L5J2I6-F1
#
_entry.id   AF-A0A1L5J2I6-F1
#
_cell.length_a   1.000
_cell.length_b   1.000
_cell.length_c   1.000
_cell.angle_alpha   90.00
_cell.angle_beta   90.00
_cell.angle_gamma   90.00
#
_symmetry.space_group_name_H-M   'P 1'
#
loop_
_entity.id
_entity.type
_entity.pdbx_description
1 polymer ?
#
loop_
_entity_poly.entity_id
_entity_poly.type
_entity_poly.pdbx_seq_one_letter_code
_entity_poly.pdbx_strand_id
1 'polypeptide(L)'
;GYYFMESDGDAGSCSVKSKIMAHPHYPRLLAAYVNRQKIGAPPEVVAKLEEACASATAISRNDRSFVGEDPALDQFMEAYCEMLTKYEQELSKPFKEAMLFLSRIECQFKALNLSHSDSGACGEAVDRNGSSEEEFDVNNSFIDPQAEDRELKGQLSRKYSGYLGNLKQEFMKKRKKGKLPKEARQQLLDWRSRHYKWPYPSESQKLALAESTGLDQKQINNWFINQRKRHWKPSEDMQFVVMDAAHPHYYMDNIMGSPFPMDIS
;
A
#
# COMPACT_ATOMS: atom_id res chain seq x y z
N GLY A 1 1.71 9.68 26.27
CA GLY A 1 3.08 10.00 26.68
C GLY A 1 3.87 10.39 25.46
N TYR A 2 4.12 11.69 25.30
CA TYR A 2 4.92 12.26 24.24
C TYR A 2 6.38 11.85 24.45
N TYR A 3 7.00 11.19 23.46
CA TYR A 3 8.46 11.06 23.39
C TYR A 3 8.98 12.07 22.37
N PHE A 4 9.40 13.20 22.92
CA PHE A 4 10.25 14.20 22.31
C PHE A 4 11.64 13.59 22.19
N MET A 5 12.14 13.33 20.99
CA MET A 5 13.57 13.13 20.77
C MET A 5 14.16 14.49 20.42
N GLU A 6 14.87 15.06 21.39
CA GLU A 6 15.91 16.05 21.14
C GLU A 6 16.96 15.43 20.22
N SER A 7 17.21 16.10 19.10
CA SER A 7 18.36 15.82 18.25
C SER A 7 18.97 17.18 17.93
N ASP A 8 20.11 17.44 18.57
CA ASP A 8 20.91 18.65 18.47
C ASP A 8 21.32 18.94 17.01
N GLY A 9 20.57 19.84 16.37
CA GLY A 9 20.87 20.39 15.04
C GLY A 9 20.16 21.71 14.74
N ASP A 10 19.70 22.45 15.76
CA ASP A 10 18.52 23.31 15.62
C ASP A 10 18.75 24.82 15.38
N ALA A 11 19.99 25.33 15.43
CA ALA A 11 20.19 26.78 15.24
C ALA A 11 19.96 27.25 13.79
N GLY A 12 20.41 26.48 12.79
CA GLY A 12 20.22 26.81 11.37
C GLY A 12 18.85 26.39 10.82
N SER A 13 18.29 25.27 11.31
CA SER A 13 16.98 24.76 10.90
C SER A 13 15.84 25.66 11.38
N CYS A 14 15.96 26.21 12.59
CA CYS A 14 14.97 27.12 13.16
C CYS A 14 14.84 28.41 12.32
N SER A 15 15.94 28.96 11.80
CA SER A 15 15.91 30.16 10.95
C SER A 15 15.19 29.92 9.62
N VAL A 16 15.50 28.82 8.93
CA VAL A 16 14.86 28.48 7.64
C VAL A 16 13.38 28.16 7.80
N LYS A 17 13.01 27.37 8.83
CA LYS A 17 11.61 27.09 9.16
C LYS A 17 10.84 28.38 9.46
N SER A 18 11.42 29.30 10.21
CA SER A 18 10.81 30.59 10.53
C SER A 18 10.59 31.44 9.27
N LYS A 19 11.57 31.48 8.36
CA LYS A 19 11.43 32.15 7.06
C LYS A 19 10.33 31.53 6.20
N ILE A 20 10.24 30.20 6.16
CA ILE A 20 9.18 29.48 5.44
C ILE A 20 7.80 29.80 6.04
N MET A 21 7.67 29.80 7.38
CA MET A 21 6.40 30.06 8.06
C MET A 21 5.94 31.52 7.91
N ALA A 22 6.88 32.48 7.87
CA ALA A 22 6.59 33.90 7.65
C ALA A 22 6.30 34.25 6.17
N HIS A 23 6.47 33.28 5.26
CA HIS A 23 6.37 33.50 3.83
C HIS A 23 4.91 33.71 3.37
N PRO A 24 4.63 34.64 2.44
CA PRO A 24 3.28 34.86 1.91
C PRO A 24 2.62 33.63 1.27
N HIS A 25 3.42 32.72 0.71
CA HIS A 25 2.95 31.46 0.11
C HIS A 25 2.78 30.32 1.12
N TYR A 26 3.16 30.49 2.39
CA TYR A 26 3.03 29.46 3.42
C TYR A 26 1.59 28.95 3.61
N PRO A 27 0.55 29.81 3.67
CA PRO A 27 -0.83 29.32 3.78
C PRO A 27 -1.27 28.48 2.57
N ARG A 28 -0.84 28.87 1.36
CA ARG A 28 -1.10 28.12 0.12
C ARG A 28 -0.41 26.76 0.15
N LEU A 29 0.84 26.73 0.61
CA LEU A 29 1.60 25.49 0.76
C LEU A 29 0.94 24.54 1.76
N LEU A 30 0.57 25.07 2.93
CA LEU A 30 -0.08 24.30 3.98
C LEU A 30 -1.42 23.74 3.50
N ALA A 31 -2.21 24.54 2.78
CA ALA A 31 -3.46 24.09 2.17
C ALA A 31 -3.23 22.95 1.15
N ALA A 32 -2.27 23.10 0.23
CA ALA A 32 -1.92 22.05 -0.74
C ALA A 32 -1.44 20.76 -0.06
N TYR A 33 -0.63 20.88 0.98
CA TYR A 33 -0.15 19.73 1.76
C TYR A 33 -1.31 19.01 2.49
N VAL A 34 -2.21 19.78 3.11
CA VAL A 34 -3.38 19.24 3.80
C VAL A 34 -4.33 18.57 2.81
N ASN A 35 -4.61 19.17 1.65
CA ASN A 35 -5.47 18.58 0.64
C ASN A 35 -4.95 17.23 0.13
N ARG A 36 -3.63 17.11 -0.08
CA ARG A 36 -2.99 15.81 -0.35
C ARG A 36 -3.27 14.79 0.74
N GLN A 37 -3.17 15.18 2.02
CA GLN A 37 -3.41 14.27 3.15
C GLN A 37 -4.87 13.90 3.34
N LYS A 38 -5.81 14.70 2.82
CA LYS A 38 -7.25 14.39 2.87
C LYS A 38 -7.64 13.22 1.96
N ILE A 39 -6.84 12.89 0.94
CA ILE A 39 -7.16 11.82 0.00
C ILE A 39 -7.19 10.48 0.76
N GLY A 40 -8.39 9.93 0.94
CA GLY A 40 -8.61 8.68 1.66
C GLY A 40 -8.51 8.75 3.17
N ALA A 41 -8.40 9.95 3.75
CA ALA A 41 -8.48 10.13 5.19
C ALA A 41 -9.94 9.98 5.67
N PRO A 42 -10.19 9.35 6.83
CA PRO A 42 -11.51 9.35 7.45
C PRO A 42 -12.00 10.77 7.76
N PRO A 43 -13.33 11.03 7.78
CA PRO A 43 -13.89 12.36 8.05
C PRO A 43 -13.37 13.00 9.35
N GLU A 44 -13.17 12.20 10.40
CA GLU A 44 -12.61 12.65 11.68
C GLU A 44 -11.17 13.17 11.55
N VAL A 45 -10.37 12.55 10.70
CA VAL A 45 -8.97 12.94 10.45
C VAL A 45 -8.94 14.19 9.57
N VAL A 46 -9.83 14.28 8.58
CA VAL A 46 -9.98 15.47 7.73
C VAL A 46 -10.32 16.70 8.57
N ALA A 47 -11.29 16.59 9.49
CA ALA A 47 -11.68 17.68 10.37
C ALA A 47 -10.51 18.17 11.26
N LYS A 48 -9.74 17.23 11.84
CA LYS A 48 -8.55 17.55 12.64
C LYS A 48 -7.46 18.25 11.82
N LEU A 49 -7.27 17.82 10.56
CA LEU A 49 -6.31 18.45 9.64
C LEU A 49 -6.71 19.88 9.27
N GLU A 50 -8.01 20.13 9.06
CA GLU A 50 -8.55 21.46 8.78
C GLU A 50 -8.40 22.41 9.98
N GLU A 51 -8.70 21.93 11.19
CA GLU A 51 -8.54 22.69 12.44
C GLU A 51 -7.06 23.06 12.70
N ALA A 52 -6.15 22.10 12.51
CA ALA A 52 -4.71 22.34 12.64
C ALA A 52 -4.20 23.36 11.61
N CYS A 53 -4.69 23.31 10.37
CA CYS A 53 -4.36 24.27 9.32
C CYS A 53 -4.89 25.69 9.66
N ALA A 54 -6.12 25.79 10.17
CA ALA A 54 -6.71 27.05 10.58
C ALA A 54 -5.94 27.69 11.75
N SER A 55 -5.50 26.87 12.72
CA SER A 55 -4.70 27.32 13.86
C SER A 55 -3.30 27.80 13.44
N ALA A 56 -2.63 27.09 12.53
CA ALA A 56 -1.32 27.48 12.01
C ALA A 56 -1.35 28.78 11.18
N THR A 57 -2.40 29.00 10.39
CA THR A 57 -2.57 30.24 9.61
C THR A 57 -2.93 31.46 10.47
N ALA A 58 -3.57 31.25 11.62
CA ALA A 58 -3.86 32.31 12.59
C ALA A 58 -2.59 32.85 13.28
N ILE A 59 -1.61 31.98 13.56
CA ILE A 59 -0.35 32.33 14.24
C ILE A 59 0.58 33.15 13.33
N SER A 60 0.51 32.94 12.01
CA SER A 60 1.40 33.54 11.01
C SER A 60 1.17 35.04 10.73
N ARG A 61 0.22 35.71 11.40
CA ARG A 61 -0.18 37.09 11.08
C ARG A 61 0.77 38.19 11.57
N ASN A 62 1.76 37.88 12.40
CA ASN A 62 2.54 38.89 13.12
C ASN A 62 3.89 39.27 12.51
N ASP A 63 4.42 38.52 11.55
CA ASP A 63 5.69 38.83 10.88
C ASP A 63 5.61 38.32 9.44
N ARG A 64 5.46 39.22 8.46
CA ARG A 64 5.29 38.85 7.04
C ARG A 64 6.49 39.33 6.26
N SER A 65 7.26 38.39 5.71
CA SER A 65 8.22 38.67 4.65
C SER A 65 7.48 39.10 3.39
N PHE A 66 8.09 39.97 2.58
CA PHE A 66 7.53 40.35 1.28
C PHE A 66 7.97 39.36 0.19
N VAL A 67 7.07 39.09 -0.77
CA VAL A 67 7.42 38.35 -1.99
C VAL A 67 8.52 39.14 -2.71
N GLY A 68 9.63 38.48 -3.05
CA GLY A 68 10.80 39.09 -3.70
C GLY A 68 11.97 39.41 -2.76
N GLU A 69 11.85 39.21 -1.44
CA GLU A 69 13.01 39.31 -0.52
C GLU A 69 14.04 38.18 -0.76
N ASP A 70 13.56 37.01 -1.17
CA ASP A 70 14.38 35.85 -1.54
C ASP A 70 13.75 35.14 -2.75
N PRO A 71 14.13 35.52 -3.99
CA PRO A 71 13.57 34.95 -5.21
C PRO A 71 13.77 33.44 -5.34
N ALA A 72 14.79 32.88 -4.70
CA ALA A 72 15.03 31.43 -4.70
C ALA A 72 14.02 30.71 -3.80
N LEU A 73 13.69 31.29 -2.65
CA LEU A 73 12.65 30.79 -1.76
C LEU A 73 11.26 30.94 -2.38
N ASP A 74 10.97 32.06 -3.04
CA ASP A 74 9.70 32.28 -3.76
C ASP A 74 9.47 31.16 -4.80
N GLN A 75 10.47 30.93 -5.66
CA GLN A 75 10.44 29.90 -6.69
C GLN A 75 10.27 28.49 -6.08
N PHE A 76 10.98 28.20 -4.99
CA PHE A 76 10.84 26.93 -4.28
C PHE A 76 9.43 26.73 -3.72
N MET A 77 8.88 27.75 -3.05
CA MET A 77 7.55 27.68 -2.45
C MET A 77 6.48 27.47 -3.52
N GLU A 78 6.58 28.15 -4.66
CA GLU A 78 5.67 27.98 -5.79
C GLU A 78 5.79 26.59 -6.43
N ALA A 79 6.99 26.17 -6.81
CA ALA A 79 7.23 24.86 -7.41
C ALA A 79 6.78 23.70 -6.50
N TYR A 80 6.98 23.84 -5.18
CA TYR A 80 6.56 22.82 -4.22
C TYR A 80 5.04 22.80 -4.03
N CYS A 81 4.36 23.96 -4.03
CA CYS A 81 2.90 24.02 -4.06
C CYS A 81 2.33 23.32 -5.32
N GLU A 82 2.91 23.59 -6.49
CA GLU A 82 2.50 22.98 -7.75
C GLU A 82 2.71 21.46 -7.74
N MET A 83 3.87 21.00 -7.26
CA MET A 83 4.17 19.57 -7.10
C MET A 83 3.12 18.87 -6.23
N LEU A 84 2.76 19.45 -5.08
CA LEU A 84 1.75 18.88 -4.18
C LEU A 84 0.36 18.86 -4.83
N THR A 85 0.00 19.92 -5.56
CA THR A 85 -1.28 20.01 -6.28
C THR A 85 -1.36 18.95 -7.38
N LYS A 86 -0.29 18.76 -8.15
CA LYS A 86 -0.22 17.73 -9.19
C LYS A 86 -0.34 16.32 -8.58
N TYR A 87 0.37 16.08 -7.49
CA TYR A 87 0.29 14.81 -6.77
C TYR A 87 -1.12 14.53 -6.23
N GLU A 88 -1.82 15.56 -5.72
CA GLU A 88 -3.21 15.45 -5.31
C GLU A 88 -4.12 15.03 -6.48
N GLN A 89 -3.97 15.68 -7.64
CA GLN A 89 -4.73 15.35 -8.84
C GLN A 89 -4.49 13.92 -9.33
N GLU A 90 -3.22 13.47 -9.34
CA GLU A 90 -2.83 12.12 -9.74
C GLU A 90 -3.39 11.05 -8.82
N LEU A 91 -3.48 11.31 -7.51
CA LEU A 91 -4.06 10.37 -6.54
C LEU A 91 -5.59 10.40 -6.50
N SER A 92 -6.22 11.55 -6.78
CA SER A 92 -7.67 11.72 -6.64
C SER A 92 -8.48 10.78 -7.52
N LYS A 93 -8.06 10.60 -8.79
CA LYS A 93 -8.79 9.77 -9.75
C LYS A 93 -8.76 8.28 -9.39
N PRO A 94 -7.59 7.62 -9.20
CA PRO A 94 -7.53 6.22 -8.78
C PRO A 94 -8.26 5.97 -7.46
N PHE A 95 -8.18 6.92 -6.51
CA PHE A 95 -8.87 6.80 -5.24
C PHE A 95 -10.39 6.80 -5.40
N LYS A 96 -10.94 7.76 -6.16
CA LYS A 96 -12.39 7.82 -6.45
C LYS A 96 -12.87 6.57 -7.19
N GLU A 97 -12.12 6.12 -8.18
CA GLU A 97 -12.43 4.88 -8.92
C GLU A 97 -12.46 3.65 -7.99
N ALA A 98 -11.49 3.52 -7.08
CA ALA A 98 -11.46 2.45 -6.09
C ALA A 98 -12.64 2.52 -5.12
N MET A 99 -12.99 3.70 -4.62
CA MET A 99 -14.14 3.89 -3.73
C MET A 99 -15.47 3.55 -4.42
N LEU A 100 -15.64 3.96 -5.68
CA LEU A 100 -16.80 3.59 -6.49
C LEU A 100 -16.86 2.08 -6.72
N PHE A 101 -15.73 1.44 -7.00
CA PHE A 101 -15.65 0.00 -7.14
C PHE A 101 -16.06 -0.72 -5.84
N LEU A 102 -15.51 -0.30 -4.69
CA LEU A 102 -15.87 -0.87 -3.39
C LEU A 102 -17.35 -0.69 -3.08
N SER A 103 -17.89 0.52 -3.27
CA SER A 103 -19.31 0.81 -3.09
C SER A 103 -20.20 -0.06 -3.99
N ARG A 104 -19.80 -0.29 -5.25
CA ARG A 104 -20.51 -1.20 -6.16
C ARG A 104 -20.52 -2.63 -5.63
N ILE A 105 -19.39 -3.14 -5.16
CA ILE A 105 -19.29 -4.48 -4.58
C ILE A 105 -20.14 -4.58 -3.30
N GLU A 106 -20.10 -3.58 -2.43
CA GLU A 106 -20.93 -3.51 -1.24
C GLU A 106 -22.43 -3.54 -1.57
N CYS A 107 -22.86 -2.80 -2.59
CA CYS A 107 -24.25 -2.82 -3.06
C CYS A 107 -24.66 -4.20 -3.59
N GLN A 108 -23.80 -4.88 -4.36
CA GLN A 108 -24.06 -6.24 -4.82
C GLN A 108 -24.19 -7.21 -3.65
N PHE A 109 -23.34 -7.09 -2.63
CA PHE A 109 -23.42 -7.90 -1.43
C PHE A 109 -24.70 -7.63 -0.63
N LYS A 110 -25.07 -6.35 -0.46
CA LYS A 110 -26.32 -5.95 0.21
C LYS A 110 -27.55 -6.46 -0.54
N ALA A 111 -27.58 -6.40 -1.87
CA ALA A 111 -28.68 -6.92 -2.68
C ALA A 111 -28.85 -8.45 -2.54
N LEU A 112 -27.74 -9.18 -2.45
CA LEU A 112 -27.76 -10.62 -2.16
C LEU A 112 -28.22 -10.94 -0.73
N ASN A 113 -28.07 -10.00 0.20
CA ASN A 113 -28.43 -10.18 1.60
C ASN A 113 -29.88 -9.70 1.90
N LEU A 114 -30.36 -8.65 1.22
CA LEU A 114 -31.73 -8.14 1.36
C LEU A 114 -32.78 -9.03 0.66
N SER A 115 -32.40 -9.85 -0.32
CA SER A 115 -33.28 -10.88 -0.87
C SER A 115 -33.64 -12.00 0.13
N HIS A 116 -33.18 -11.90 1.39
CA HIS A 116 -33.52 -12.80 2.49
C HIS A 116 -34.30 -12.14 3.65
N SER A 117 -34.77 -10.89 3.54
CA SER A 117 -35.34 -10.20 4.73
C SER A 117 -36.54 -9.28 4.52
N ASP A 118 -37.38 -9.47 3.50
CA ASP A 118 -38.70 -8.81 3.45
C ASP A 118 -39.86 -9.82 3.36
N SER A 119 -40.31 -10.30 4.52
CA SER A 119 -41.74 -10.51 4.81
C SER A 119 -41.96 -10.67 6.33
N GLY A 120 -41.70 -9.62 7.10
CA GLY A 120 -41.79 -9.72 8.57
C GLY A 120 -41.94 -8.39 9.28
N ALA A 121 -42.93 -7.59 8.88
CA ALA A 121 -43.40 -6.47 9.71
C ALA A 121 -44.94 -6.47 9.69
N CYS A 122 -45.53 -7.23 10.62
CA CYS A 122 -46.89 -7.00 11.09
C CYS A 122 -46.86 -6.85 12.62
N GLY A 123 -47.59 -5.85 13.10
CA GLY A 123 -47.84 -5.54 14.50
C GLY A 123 -48.06 -4.04 14.65
N GLU A 124 -49.20 -3.51 15.08
CA GLU A 124 -50.43 -4.08 15.63
C GLU A 124 -51.55 -3.07 15.36
N ALA A 125 -52.74 -3.53 14.97
CA ALA A 125 -53.98 -2.76 15.12
C ALA A 125 -54.98 -3.68 15.83
N VAL A 126 -55.28 -3.33 17.08
CA VAL A 126 -56.19 -4.04 17.97
C VAL A 126 -57.64 -3.71 17.60
N ASP A 127 -58.38 -4.76 17.28
CA ASP A 127 -59.83 -5.03 17.39
C ASP A 127 -60.87 -3.91 17.19
N ARG A 128 -61.72 -4.07 16.15
CA ARG A 128 -63.18 -3.89 16.26
C ARG A 128 -64.00 -4.43 15.07
N ASN A 129 -64.65 -5.58 15.30
CA ASN A 129 -66.08 -5.90 15.06
C ASN A 129 -66.75 -5.73 13.67
N GLY A 130 -67.34 -6.82 13.16
CA GLY A 130 -68.47 -6.87 12.19
C GLY A 130 -68.22 -7.83 11.01
N SER A 131 -68.73 -9.07 11.03
CA SER A 131 -70.06 -9.54 10.54
C SER A 131 -70.14 -9.79 9.02
N SER A 132 -70.80 -10.90 8.68
CA SER A 132 -71.53 -11.20 7.42
C SER A 132 -70.80 -11.82 6.21
N GLU A 133 -70.91 -13.15 6.15
CA GLU A 133 -71.66 -13.97 5.16
C GLU A 133 -71.20 -14.11 3.68
N GLU A 134 -71.17 -15.39 3.23
CA GLU A 134 -71.40 -15.92 1.85
C GLU A 134 -70.28 -15.65 0.80
N GLU A 135 -69.80 -16.50 -0.12
CA GLU A 135 -70.10 -17.82 -0.72
C GLU A 135 -68.87 -18.26 -1.57
N PHE A 136 -68.80 -19.55 -1.96
CA PHE A 136 -68.15 -20.19 -3.13
C PHE A 136 -66.79 -19.68 -3.70
N ASP A 137 -65.82 -20.60 -3.94
CA ASP A 137 -65.52 -21.18 -5.28
C ASP A 137 -64.05 -21.67 -5.45
N VAL A 138 -63.90 -22.69 -6.31
CA VAL A 138 -62.74 -23.17 -7.10
C VAL A 138 -61.38 -23.49 -6.44
N ASN A 139 -61.02 -24.78 -6.50
CA ASN A 139 -59.69 -25.32 -6.85
C ASN A 139 -58.54 -24.30 -7.02
N ASN A 140 -57.90 -23.93 -5.91
CA ASN A 140 -56.78 -22.99 -5.91
C ASN A 140 -55.47 -23.73 -6.21
N SER A 141 -55.20 -24.00 -7.48
CA SER A 141 -53.82 -24.19 -7.97
C SER A 141 -53.10 -22.84 -7.96
N PHE A 142 -52.87 -22.30 -6.76
CA PHE A 142 -51.97 -21.16 -6.59
C PHE A 142 -50.55 -21.71 -6.70
N ILE A 143 -49.99 -21.63 -7.91
CA ILE A 143 -48.57 -21.86 -8.15
C ILE A 143 -47.83 -20.83 -7.29
N ASP A 144 -47.32 -21.25 -6.13
CA ASP A 144 -46.47 -20.45 -5.25
C ASP A 144 -45.18 -20.10 -6.02
N PRO A 145 -44.97 -18.84 -6.44
CA PRO A 145 -43.77 -18.45 -7.17
C PRO A 145 -42.49 -18.67 -6.35
N GLN A 146 -42.59 -18.82 -5.02
CA GLN A 146 -41.46 -19.15 -4.13
C GLN A 146 -41.15 -20.65 -4.07
N ALA A 147 -42.07 -21.53 -4.47
CA ALA A 147 -41.79 -22.97 -4.55
C ALA A 147 -40.84 -23.26 -5.72
N GLU A 148 -41.09 -22.64 -6.87
CA GLU A 148 -40.22 -22.74 -8.06
C GLU A 148 -38.83 -22.14 -7.79
N ASP A 149 -38.74 -21.01 -7.08
CA ASP A 149 -37.46 -20.38 -6.75
C ASP A 149 -36.64 -21.21 -5.73
N ARG A 150 -37.30 -21.82 -4.73
CA ARG A 150 -36.65 -22.76 -3.81
C ARG A 150 -36.12 -23.99 -4.53
N GLU A 151 -36.87 -24.49 -5.50
CA GLU A 151 -36.45 -25.61 -6.31
C GLU A 151 -35.27 -25.22 -7.21
N LEU A 152 -35.34 -24.07 -7.88
CA LEU A 152 -34.28 -23.54 -8.74
C LEU A 152 -33.00 -23.28 -7.96
N LYS A 153 -33.09 -22.71 -6.76
CA LYS A 153 -31.95 -22.52 -5.85
C LYS A 153 -31.36 -23.85 -5.41
N GLY A 154 -32.20 -24.83 -5.07
CA GLY A 154 -31.76 -26.18 -4.74
C GLY A 154 -31.05 -26.85 -5.92
N GLN A 155 -31.59 -26.71 -7.14
CA GLN A 155 -31.01 -27.24 -8.37
C GLN A 155 -29.67 -26.55 -8.71
N LEU A 156 -29.59 -25.22 -8.62
CA LEU A 156 -28.33 -24.47 -8.83
C LEU A 156 -27.28 -24.85 -7.78
N SER A 157 -27.67 -24.92 -6.51
CA SER A 157 -26.75 -25.28 -5.43
C SER A 157 -26.21 -26.70 -5.64
N ARG A 158 -27.08 -27.68 -5.96
CA ARG A 158 -26.64 -29.05 -6.28
C ARG A 158 -25.72 -29.10 -7.50
N LYS A 159 -26.05 -28.36 -8.56
CA LYS A 159 -25.28 -28.35 -9.81
C LYS A 159 -23.90 -27.70 -9.67
N TYR A 160 -23.80 -26.62 -8.89
CA TYR A 160 -22.57 -25.82 -8.81
C TYR A 160 -21.80 -25.96 -7.49
N SER A 161 -22.33 -26.66 -6.47
CA SER A 161 -21.67 -26.86 -5.17
C SER A 161 -20.25 -27.45 -5.32
N GLY A 162 -20.09 -28.47 -6.17
CA GLY A 162 -18.78 -29.06 -6.44
C GLY A 162 -17.82 -28.09 -7.15
N TYR A 163 -18.31 -27.29 -8.10
CA TYR A 163 -17.50 -26.30 -8.81
C TYR A 163 -17.07 -25.15 -7.89
N LEU A 164 -17.98 -24.66 -7.05
CA LEU A 164 -17.70 -23.64 -6.02
C LEU A 164 -16.69 -24.16 -4.99
N GLY A 165 -16.82 -25.43 -4.58
CA GLY A 165 -15.86 -26.10 -3.71
C GLY A 165 -14.46 -26.20 -4.34
N ASN A 166 -14.38 -26.62 -5.61
CA ASN A 166 -13.12 -26.68 -6.36
C ASN A 166 -12.51 -25.30 -6.56
N LEU A 167 -13.29 -24.30 -6.94
CA LEU A 167 -12.81 -22.93 -7.14
C LEU A 167 -12.26 -22.34 -5.83
N LYS A 168 -12.94 -22.59 -4.70
CA LYS A 168 -12.46 -22.22 -3.36
C LYS A 168 -11.16 -22.96 -3.01
N GLN A 169 -11.06 -24.23 -3.35
CA GLN A 169 -9.83 -25.01 -3.13
C GLN A 169 -8.66 -24.49 -3.96
N GLU A 170 -8.88 -24.13 -5.23
CA GLU A 170 -7.89 -23.52 -6.13
C GLU A 170 -7.41 -22.16 -5.61
N PHE A 171 -8.33 -21.31 -5.13
CA PHE A 171 -7.98 -20.03 -4.50
C PHE A 171 -7.14 -20.23 -3.22
N MET A 172 -7.48 -21.23 -2.41
CA MET A 172 -6.76 -21.53 -1.16
C MET A 172 -5.40 -22.22 -1.40
N LYS A 173 -5.23 -22.94 -2.52
CA LYS A 173 -3.94 -23.51 -2.94
C LYS A 173 -2.91 -22.42 -3.29
N LYS A 174 -3.34 -21.24 -3.77
CA LYS A 174 -2.42 -20.18 -4.21
C LYS A 174 -1.76 -19.35 -3.10
N ARG A 175 -1.98 -19.59 -1.81
CA ARG A 175 -1.24 -18.88 -0.76
C ARG A 175 -0.90 -19.76 0.45
N LYS A 176 -0.08 -20.78 0.26
CA LYS A 176 0.78 -21.22 1.37
C LYS A 176 1.99 -20.29 1.42
N LYS A 177 1.96 -19.31 2.32
CA LYS A 177 3.14 -18.54 2.77
C LYS A 177 4.06 -19.50 3.53
N GLY A 178 4.63 -20.44 2.80
CA GLY A 178 5.52 -21.48 3.27
C GLY A 178 6.95 -21.22 2.81
N LYS A 179 7.89 -21.97 3.39
CA LYS A 179 9.31 -21.98 3.01
C LYS A 179 9.45 -22.06 1.48
N LEU A 180 10.49 -21.40 0.93
CA LEU A 180 10.83 -21.48 -0.50
C LEU A 180 10.89 -22.96 -0.96
N PRO A 181 10.48 -23.26 -2.22
CA PRO A 181 10.61 -24.60 -2.81
C PRO A 181 12.01 -25.18 -2.60
N LYS A 182 12.11 -26.50 -2.43
CA LYS A 182 13.38 -27.16 -2.09
C LYS A 182 14.42 -26.95 -3.19
N GLU A 183 13.97 -27.02 -4.43
CA GLU A 183 14.73 -26.86 -5.67
C GLU A 183 15.28 -25.44 -5.75
N ALA A 184 14.42 -24.44 -5.57
CA ALA A 184 14.80 -23.04 -5.52
C ALA A 184 15.81 -22.76 -4.40
N ARG A 185 15.59 -23.32 -3.21
CA ARG A 185 16.55 -23.21 -2.09
C ARG A 185 17.90 -23.82 -2.43
N GLN A 186 17.92 -24.98 -3.09
CA GLN A 186 19.16 -25.67 -3.44
C GLN A 186 19.99 -24.83 -4.41
N GLN A 187 19.37 -24.25 -5.44
CA GLN A 187 20.06 -23.35 -6.37
C GLN A 187 20.63 -22.11 -5.68
N LEU A 188 19.89 -21.51 -4.74
CA LEU A 188 20.37 -20.36 -3.98
C LEU A 188 21.53 -20.72 -3.03
N LEU A 189 21.49 -21.90 -2.42
CA LEU A 189 22.58 -22.41 -1.59
C LEU A 189 23.83 -22.70 -2.41
N ASP A 190 23.67 -23.27 -3.59
CA ASP A 190 24.74 -23.57 -4.54
C ASP A 190 25.41 -22.28 -5.07
N TRP A 191 24.62 -21.27 -5.42
CA TRP A 191 25.20 -19.96 -5.75
C TRP A 191 25.98 -19.38 -4.57
N ARG A 192 25.42 -19.45 -3.35
CA ARG A 192 26.07 -18.93 -2.14
C ARG A 192 27.36 -19.68 -1.81
N SER A 193 27.41 -21.00 -1.96
CA SER A 193 28.62 -21.77 -1.64
C SER A 193 29.78 -21.38 -2.56
N ARG A 194 29.50 -21.13 -3.84
CA ARG A 194 30.48 -20.57 -4.79
C ARG A 194 30.95 -19.16 -4.40
N HIS A 195 30.04 -18.35 -3.84
CA HIS A 195 30.30 -16.96 -3.46
C HIS A 195 30.36 -16.76 -1.94
N TYR A 196 30.95 -17.72 -1.21
CA TYR A 196 30.89 -17.70 0.26
C TYR A 196 31.69 -16.55 0.88
N LYS A 197 32.78 -16.11 0.23
CA LYS A 197 33.61 -14.97 0.67
C LYS A 197 32.83 -13.66 0.59
N TRP A 198 32.17 -13.41 -0.54
CA TRP A 198 31.38 -12.21 -0.82
C TRP A 198 29.98 -12.57 -1.37
N PRO A 199 29.02 -12.92 -0.49
CA PRO A 199 27.68 -13.36 -0.89
C PRO A 199 26.74 -12.19 -1.25
N TYR A 200 27.19 -11.32 -2.16
CA TYR A 200 26.47 -10.15 -2.67
C TYR A 200 26.28 -10.30 -4.19
N PRO A 201 25.19 -10.94 -4.64
CA PRO A 201 24.91 -11.07 -6.07
C PRO A 201 24.65 -9.68 -6.68
N SER A 202 25.15 -9.46 -7.90
CA SER A 202 24.80 -8.28 -8.71
C SER A 202 23.33 -8.30 -9.12
N GLU A 203 22.80 -7.19 -9.62
CA GLU A 203 21.41 -7.14 -10.10
C GLU A 203 21.15 -8.12 -11.26
N SER A 204 22.10 -8.28 -12.18
CA SER A 204 22.01 -9.28 -13.26
C SER A 204 21.99 -10.71 -12.71
N GLN A 205 22.81 -11.01 -11.70
CA GLN A 205 22.82 -12.32 -11.05
C GLN A 205 21.53 -12.59 -10.29
N LYS A 206 20.95 -11.58 -9.63
CA LYS A 206 19.64 -11.71 -8.97
C LYS A 206 18.53 -11.99 -9.98
N LEU A 207 18.55 -11.35 -11.14
CA LEU A 207 17.60 -11.61 -12.22
C LEU A 207 17.74 -13.04 -12.76
N ALA A 208 18.96 -13.50 -13.04
CA ALA A 208 19.20 -14.87 -13.49
C ALA A 208 18.78 -15.91 -12.44
N LEU A 209 18.98 -15.63 -11.14
CA LEU A 209 18.50 -16.48 -10.05
C LEU A 209 16.97 -16.46 -9.93
N ALA A 210 16.32 -15.33 -10.14
CA ALA A 210 14.86 -15.24 -10.16
C ALA A 210 14.27 -16.09 -11.29
N GLU A 211 14.84 -15.98 -12.50
CA GLU A 211 14.42 -16.75 -13.68
C GLU A 211 14.61 -18.26 -13.47
N SER A 212 15.77 -18.70 -13.00
CA SER A 212 16.08 -20.12 -12.80
C SER A 212 15.31 -20.77 -11.63
N THR A 213 15.00 -20.02 -10.59
CA THR A 213 14.29 -20.53 -9.40
C THR A 213 12.77 -20.36 -9.46
N GLY A 214 12.27 -19.57 -10.41
CA GLY A 214 10.86 -19.18 -10.48
C GLY A 214 10.40 -18.31 -9.30
N LEU A 215 11.33 -17.63 -8.62
CA LEU A 215 11.04 -16.75 -7.50
C LEU A 215 11.07 -15.29 -7.94
N ASP A 216 10.29 -14.45 -7.26
CA ASP A 216 10.36 -13.01 -7.48
C ASP A 216 11.72 -12.46 -7.02
N GLN A 217 12.23 -11.42 -7.70
CA GLN A 217 13.48 -10.74 -7.33
C GLN A 217 13.47 -10.26 -5.86
N LYS A 218 12.30 -9.87 -5.33
CA LYS A 218 12.13 -9.53 -3.91
C LYS A 218 12.37 -10.73 -2.98
N GLN A 219 11.92 -11.92 -3.36
CA GLN A 219 12.15 -13.15 -2.59
C GLN A 219 13.63 -13.53 -2.60
N ILE A 220 14.31 -13.38 -3.75
CA ILE A 220 15.76 -13.57 -3.90
C ILE A 220 16.53 -12.61 -2.98
N ASN A 221 16.21 -11.30 -3.04
CA ASN A 221 16.82 -10.27 -2.19
C ASN A 221 16.67 -10.59 -0.69
N ASN A 222 15.44 -10.88 -0.27
CA ASN A 222 15.15 -11.21 1.13
C ASN A 222 15.88 -12.48 1.60
N TRP A 223 16.00 -13.48 0.72
CA TRP A 223 16.72 -14.70 1.02
C TRP A 223 18.20 -14.42 1.26
N PHE A 224 18.88 -13.70 0.36
CA PHE A 224 20.30 -13.38 0.52
C PHE A 224 20.60 -12.53 1.75
N ILE A 225 19.76 -11.53 2.04
CA ILE A 225 19.89 -10.71 3.26
C ILE A 225 19.78 -11.59 4.51
N ASN A 226 18.72 -12.41 4.58
CA ASN A 226 18.49 -13.27 5.74
C ASN A 226 19.57 -14.35 5.88
N GLN A 227 20.08 -14.88 4.76
CA GLN A 227 21.14 -15.88 4.76
C GLN A 227 22.48 -15.33 5.18
N ARG A 228 22.85 -14.12 4.76
CA ARG A 228 24.03 -13.43 5.27
C ARG A 228 23.91 -13.20 6.78
N LYS A 229 22.79 -12.64 7.23
CA LYS A 229 22.53 -12.37 8.65
C LYS A 229 22.65 -13.62 9.53
N ARG A 230 22.23 -14.80 9.03
CA ARG A 230 22.24 -16.05 9.81
C ARG A 230 23.54 -16.84 9.72
N HIS A 231 24.24 -16.80 8.58
CA HIS A 231 25.28 -17.78 8.28
C HIS A 231 26.58 -17.20 7.74
N TRP A 232 26.67 -15.89 7.52
CA TRP A 232 27.89 -15.27 7.04
C TRP A 232 28.63 -14.60 8.20
N LYS A 233 29.85 -15.06 8.44
CA LYS A 233 30.83 -14.44 9.35
C LYS A 233 31.99 -13.99 8.47
N PRO A 234 32.30 -12.69 8.38
CA PRO A 234 33.51 -12.23 7.71
C PRO A 234 34.73 -12.92 8.34
N SER A 235 35.62 -13.49 7.52
CA SER A 235 36.89 -14.04 8.00
C SER A 235 37.76 -12.92 8.59
N GLU A 236 38.71 -13.24 9.48
CA GLU A 236 39.64 -12.26 10.06
C GLU A 236 40.40 -11.46 8.98
N ASP A 237 40.80 -12.10 7.88
CA ASP A 237 41.43 -11.44 6.71
C ASP A 237 40.54 -10.38 6.02
N MET A 238 39.21 -10.46 6.18
CA MET A 238 38.28 -9.47 5.63
C MET A 238 38.01 -8.31 6.58
N GLN A 239 38.32 -8.44 7.87
CA GLN A 239 38.19 -7.35 8.84
C GLN A 239 39.23 -6.25 8.57
N PHE A 240 40.37 -6.62 7.98
CA PHE A 240 41.45 -5.69 7.67
C PHE A 240 41.14 -4.76 6.49
N VAL A 241 40.33 -5.20 5.52
CA VAL A 241 39.98 -4.41 4.31
C VAL A 241 39.04 -3.23 4.63
N VAL A 242 38.35 -3.26 5.78
CA VAL A 242 37.37 -2.21 6.15
C VAL A 242 37.99 -1.16 7.08
N MET A 243 39.27 -1.26 7.42
CA MET A 243 39.93 -0.43 8.42
C MET A 243 41.15 0.35 7.91
N ASP A 244 41.18 0.71 6.62
CA ASP A 244 42.04 1.80 6.15
C ASP A 244 41.19 2.97 5.62
N ALA A 245 40.61 3.71 6.57
CA ALA A 245 39.91 4.97 6.33
C ALA A 245 40.85 6.18 6.44
N ALA A 246 42.18 5.98 6.33
CA ALA A 246 43.18 7.04 6.48
C ALA A 246 43.76 7.56 5.14
N HIS A 247 43.34 7.05 3.98
CA HIS A 247 43.82 7.52 2.67
C HIS A 247 42.67 7.86 1.70
N PRO A 248 42.07 9.08 1.78
CA PRO A 248 40.93 9.47 0.95
C PRO A 248 41.31 9.97 -0.46
N HIS A 249 42.48 9.61 -1.00
CA HIS A 249 42.91 10.02 -2.33
C HIS A 249 43.80 8.96 -2.97
N TYR A 250 43.23 7.97 -3.66
CA TYR A 250 43.86 7.24 -4.79
C TYR A 250 42.89 6.14 -5.28
N TYR A 251 41.79 6.49 -5.96
CA TYR A 251 41.19 5.61 -6.98
C TYR A 251 40.09 6.30 -7.82
N MET A 252 40.42 7.45 -8.44
CA MET A 252 39.61 7.99 -9.56
C MET A 252 40.50 8.49 -10.71
N ASP A 253 41.73 8.00 -10.85
CA ASP A 253 42.53 8.32 -12.03
C ASP A 253 43.58 7.23 -12.32
N ASN A 254 43.17 6.23 -13.10
CA ASN A 254 43.99 5.60 -14.14
C ASN A 254 43.14 4.58 -14.91
N ILE A 255 42.28 5.14 -15.75
CA ILE A 255 41.93 4.55 -17.04
C ILE A 255 43.22 4.57 -17.87
N MET A 256 44.05 3.53 -17.78
CA MET A 256 45.03 3.07 -18.79
C MET A 256 45.96 2.03 -18.15
N GLY A 257 45.78 0.77 -18.51
CA GLY A 257 46.70 -0.31 -18.10
C GLY A 257 46.00 -1.64 -17.92
N SER A 258 45.76 -2.33 -19.04
CA SER A 258 45.44 -3.77 -19.07
C SER A 258 46.50 -4.59 -18.32
N PRO A 259 46.11 -5.55 -17.44
CA PRO A 259 47.00 -6.62 -17.04
C PRO A 259 46.26 -7.97 -17.12
N PHE A 260 46.10 -8.51 -18.32
CA PHE A 260 45.94 -9.94 -18.50
C PHE A 260 47.16 -10.46 -19.29
N PRO A 261 48.11 -11.17 -18.65
CA PRO A 261 48.96 -12.09 -19.38
C PRO A 261 48.12 -13.34 -19.68
N MET A 262 47.71 -13.49 -20.94
CA MET A 262 47.25 -14.77 -21.48
C MET A 262 48.49 -15.61 -21.74
N ASP A 263 48.74 -16.60 -20.89
CA ASP A 263 49.53 -17.77 -21.27
C ASP A 263 48.62 -18.77 -21.97
N ILE A 264 49.03 -19.23 -23.15
CA ILE A 264 49.13 -20.64 -23.58
C ILE A 264 49.45 -20.69 -25.09
N SER A 265 50.57 -21.37 -25.39
CA SER A 265 50.99 -22.11 -26.61
C SER A 265 50.79 -21.53 -28.01
#